data_AF-A0A9E1MZB6-F1
#
_entry.id   AF-A0A9E1MZB6-F1
#
_cell.length_a   1.000
_cell.length_b   1.000
_cell.length_c   1.000
_cell.angle_alpha   90.00
_cell.angle_beta   90.00
_cell.angle_gamma   90.00
#
_symmetry.space_group_name_H-M   'P 1'
#
loop_
_entity.id
_entity.type
_entity.pdbx_description
1 polymer ?
#
loop_
_entity_poly.entity_id
_entity_poly.type
_entity_poly.pdbx_seq_one_letter_code
_entity_poly.pdbx_strand_id
1 'polypeptide(L)'
;QQVHDRLSLEVLRGCTHGCRFCQAGMTSRPVRERSLDKIDSLMRETLEKTGYQDVSLVSLSTCDHSQVRQLVKNAVALTAPQRVSVSLPSLRLDSFSVEMADMVAETRRTGLTVAPEAATSRLRKVINKGIDDDELLTVATAAFDRGWKHIKMYFMLGLPTETDEDVEAIAQLSLRTLENAPRGRRVHLGVSTFVPKAFTPFQWAEQISLEETRRRQELLGRKLHRKGAIQFGRHRPEETFLEGLFSRADRRAADLLEAAFRLGCRFDAWHEHLDFDLWTRAIEEVGYDVNYALRGRSIDERLPWDHIDTLVDKTWLIADYQRAIQGELEPDCRQSKCHQCGVVEVEPKLCAAMLKNVKEGRELEEAFEHQKRSPVPAPPVVQRLWFRIGKTKTARFLSHLEAMTCWLRALRRVQAPLAYSQGFHPHPQLAFSAALPMLVESVADFMDIKLIRRVIPQQLLEDLRQTLPAGLDVFEVTEVGLKEKSLMSLVQGVEYTMHLPGWERLELQDRIEAIMAQKQHIVQRTSKVRRGGLKTVDLDIGPMISSISLADIEQPAIHVTLIAARGKFAKPREFISLLPADSATTAIVRRRLIGLDGCFGLCEEPRNS
;
A
#
# COMPACT_ATOMS: atom_id res chain seq x y z
N GLN A 1 3.14 0.35 12.54
CA GLN A 1 2.04 0.54 11.57
C GLN A 1 2.29 -0.44 10.43
N GLN A 2 1.32 -1.27 10.03
CA GLN A 2 1.50 -2.06 8.81
C GLN A 2 1.66 -1.09 7.63
N VAL A 3 2.64 -1.32 6.75
CA VAL A 3 2.91 -0.45 5.58
C VAL A 3 1.71 -0.42 4.62
N HIS A 4 0.86 -1.44 4.66
CA HIS A 4 -0.36 -1.54 3.87
C HIS A 4 -1.58 -1.69 4.78
N ASP A 5 -2.60 -0.87 4.53
CA ASP A 5 -3.85 -0.87 5.31
C ASP A 5 -4.84 -1.94 4.81
N ARG A 6 -4.44 -3.22 4.89
CA ARG A 6 -5.20 -4.38 4.41
C ARG A 6 -4.87 -5.64 5.22
N LEU A 7 -5.72 -6.65 5.16
CA LEU A 7 -5.41 -7.97 5.72
C LEU A 7 -4.39 -8.69 4.83
N SER A 8 -3.13 -8.76 5.24
CA SER A 8 -2.11 -9.57 4.56
C SER A 8 -2.11 -10.98 5.13
N LEU A 9 -2.62 -11.94 4.36
CA LEU A 9 -2.69 -13.35 4.75
C LEU A 9 -1.67 -14.16 3.96
N GLU A 10 -0.64 -14.64 4.65
CA GLU A 10 0.42 -15.45 4.04
C GLU A 10 -0.07 -16.87 3.76
N VAL A 11 -0.14 -17.26 2.49
CA VAL A 11 -0.71 -18.56 2.07
C VAL A 11 0.35 -19.65 1.90
N LEU A 12 1.59 -19.26 1.57
CA LEU A 12 2.75 -20.15 1.53
C LEU A 12 4.03 -19.38 1.81
N ARG A 13 5.07 -20.10 2.26
CA ARG A 13 6.44 -19.61 2.44
C ARG A 13 7.41 -20.37 1.56
N GLY A 14 8.39 -19.65 1.03
CA GLY A 14 9.39 -20.20 0.10
C GLY A 14 8.97 -20.08 -1.36
N CYS A 15 9.90 -20.40 -2.25
CA CYS A 15 9.71 -20.46 -3.70
C CYS A 15 10.62 -21.57 -4.24
N THR A 16 10.12 -22.46 -5.10
CA THR A 16 10.90 -23.59 -5.63
C THR A 16 11.59 -23.31 -6.96
N HIS A 17 11.21 -22.23 -7.65
CA HIS A 17 11.75 -21.86 -8.98
C HIS A 17 13.27 -21.71 -8.99
N GLY A 18 13.88 -21.41 -7.84
CA GLY A 18 15.33 -21.46 -7.72
C GLY A 18 16.07 -20.45 -8.60
N CYS A 19 15.50 -19.27 -8.82
CA CYS A 19 16.19 -18.18 -9.49
C CYS A 19 17.54 -17.90 -8.80
N ARG A 20 18.65 -17.93 -9.54
CA ARG A 20 20.02 -17.94 -9.00
C ARG A 20 20.48 -16.64 -8.33
N PHE A 21 19.71 -15.58 -8.52
CA PHE A 21 19.90 -14.27 -7.87
C PHE A 21 19.01 -14.09 -6.63
N CYS A 22 18.00 -14.95 -6.42
CA CYS A 22 16.95 -14.71 -5.43
C CYS A 22 17.30 -15.36 -4.09
N GLN A 23 17.74 -14.55 -3.12
CA GLN A 23 18.05 -15.02 -1.76
C GLN A 23 16.85 -15.71 -1.09
N ALA A 24 15.65 -15.16 -1.22
CA ALA A 24 14.44 -15.73 -0.64
C ALA A 24 14.10 -17.11 -1.25
N GLY A 25 14.40 -17.32 -2.54
CA GLY A 25 14.22 -18.60 -3.21
C GLY A 25 15.19 -19.70 -2.78
N MET A 26 16.30 -19.33 -2.14
CA MET A 26 17.29 -20.28 -1.60
C MET A 26 17.07 -20.51 -0.11
N THR A 27 17.12 -19.44 0.68
CA THR A 27 17.10 -19.49 2.15
C THR A 27 15.75 -19.90 2.76
N SER A 28 14.65 -19.84 1.99
CA SER A 28 13.31 -20.20 2.48
C SER A 28 12.85 -21.59 2.06
N ARG A 29 13.76 -22.46 1.59
CA ARG A 29 13.46 -23.84 1.20
C ARG A 29 13.19 -24.72 2.45
N PRO A 30 12.34 -25.76 2.34
CA PRO A 30 11.46 -26.05 1.20
C PRO A 30 10.19 -25.18 1.23
N VAL A 31 9.40 -25.22 0.16
CA VAL A 31 8.10 -24.53 0.13
C VAL A 31 7.15 -25.16 1.15
N ARG A 32 6.48 -24.30 1.92
CA ARG A 32 5.52 -24.68 2.96
C ARG A 32 4.21 -23.97 2.71
N GLU A 33 3.16 -24.75 2.49
CA GLU A 33 1.81 -24.24 2.23
C GLU A 33 0.98 -24.32 3.51
N ARG A 34 0.08 -23.35 3.71
CA ARG A 34 -0.98 -23.47 4.71
C ARG A 34 -2.15 -24.23 4.11
N SER A 35 -2.82 -25.06 4.90
CA SER A 35 -4.05 -25.73 4.44
C SER A 35 -5.14 -24.70 4.15
N LEU A 36 -6.03 -25.01 3.20
CA LEU A 36 -7.16 -24.16 2.85
C LEU A 36 -8.05 -23.86 4.07
N ASP A 37 -8.34 -24.87 4.90
CA ASP A 37 -9.12 -24.68 6.13
C ASP A 37 -8.50 -23.68 7.09
N LYS A 38 -7.16 -23.71 7.21
CA LYS A 38 -6.46 -22.77 8.09
C LYS A 38 -6.47 -21.36 7.52
N ILE A 39 -6.32 -21.22 6.20
CA ILE A 39 -6.42 -19.94 5.51
C ILE A 39 -7.82 -19.36 5.69
N ASP A 40 -8.86 -20.15 5.45
CA ASP A 40 -10.26 -19.74 5.55
C ASP A 40 -10.63 -19.35 6.99
N SER A 41 -10.21 -20.14 7.98
CA SER A 41 -10.39 -19.83 9.40
C SER A 41 -9.71 -18.53 9.80
N LEU A 42 -8.44 -18.34 9.44
CA LEU A 42 -7.69 -17.12 9.75
C LEU A 42 -8.29 -15.89 9.07
N MET A 43 -8.76 -16.05 7.81
CA MET A 43 -9.40 -14.98 7.07
C MET A 43 -10.69 -14.53 7.76
N ARG A 44 -11.58 -15.47 8.12
CA ARG A 44 -12.82 -15.17 8.85
C ARG A 44 -12.55 -14.48 10.17
N GLU A 45 -11.72 -15.11 11.02
CA GLU A 45 -11.40 -14.59 12.35
C GLU A 45 -10.80 -13.18 12.29
N THR A 46 -9.89 -12.94 11.35
CA THR A 46 -9.24 -11.64 11.23
C THR A 46 -10.19 -10.59 10.69
N LEU A 47 -11.01 -10.90 9.68
CA LEU A 47 -12.01 -9.96 9.16
C LEU A 47 -13.04 -9.58 10.21
N GLU A 48 -13.52 -10.54 11.00
CA GLU A 48 -14.46 -10.32 12.11
C GLU A 48 -13.87 -9.42 13.20
N LYS A 49 -12.60 -9.64 13.58
CA LYS A 49 -11.93 -8.85 14.63
C LYS A 49 -11.50 -7.45 14.19
N THR A 50 -11.16 -7.27 12.91
CA THR A 50 -10.52 -6.04 12.42
C THR A 50 -11.44 -5.15 11.60
N GLY A 51 -12.43 -5.72 10.91
CA GLY A 51 -13.28 -5.01 9.96
C GLY A 51 -12.56 -4.60 8.68
N TYR A 52 -11.40 -5.20 8.34
CA TYR A 52 -10.70 -4.91 7.08
C TYR A 52 -11.63 -5.07 5.86
N GLN A 53 -11.33 -4.27 4.83
CA GLN A 53 -12.10 -4.21 3.59
C GLN A 53 -11.39 -4.87 2.41
N ASP A 54 -10.12 -5.20 2.58
CA ASP A 54 -9.27 -5.75 1.56
C ASP A 54 -8.43 -6.87 2.16
N VAL A 55 -8.37 -8.01 1.46
CA VAL A 55 -7.53 -9.16 1.78
C VAL A 55 -6.49 -9.34 0.68
N SER A 56 -5.22 -9.42 1.06
CA SER A 56 -4.13 -9.76 0.16
C SER A 56 -3.60 -11.14 0.50
N LEU A 57 -3.70 -12.07 -0.44
CA LEU A 57 -3.08 -13.39 -0.30
C LEU A 57 -1.61 -13.26 -0.70
N VAL A 58 -0.73 -13.20 0.30
CA VAL A 58 0.69 -12.89 0.11
C VAL A 58 1.55 -14.15 0.12
N SER A 59 2.52 -14.21 -0.79
CA SER A 59 3.66 -15.13 -0.75
C SER A 59 4.70 -14.67 -1.78
N LEU A 60 5.84 -15.39 -1.86
CA LEU A 60 6.82 -15.17 -2.92
C LEU A 60 6.26 -15.54 -4.31
N SER A 61 5.30 -16.45 -4.37
CA SER A 61 4.61 -16.84 -5.59
C SER A 61 3.27 -17.51 -5.27
N THR A 62 2.18 -16.75 -5.28
CA THR A 62 0.86 -17.25 -4.86
C THR A 62 0.31 -18.28 -5.84
N CYS A 63 0.62 -18.13 -7.12
CA CYS A 63 0.22 -19.06 -8.18
C CYS A 63 0.87 -20.44 -8.07
N ASP A 64 1.92 -20.59 -7.25
CA ASP A 64 2.59 -21.88 -7.04
C ASP A 64 1.97 -22.74 -5.92
N HIS A 65 0.92 -22.25 -5.25
CA HIS A 65 0.19 -23.03 -4.25
C HIS A 65 -0.46 -24.26 -4.91
N SER A 66 -0.29 -25.45 -4.34
CA SER A 66 -0.79 -26.71 -4.91
C SER A 66 -2.29 -26.74 -5.24
N GLN A 67 -3.10 -25.95 -4.54
CA GLN A 67 -4.57 -25.83 -4.70
C GLN A 67 -5.01 -24.36 -4.90
N VAL A 68 -4.31 -23.60 -5.74
CA VAL A 68 -4.53 -22.16 -5.92
C VAL A 68 -5.92 -21.80 -6.45
N ARG A 69 -6.54 -22.57 -7.36
CA ARG A 69 -7.89 -22.27 -7.87
C ARG A 69 -8.92 -22.35 -6.76
N GLN A 70 -8.83 -23.40 -5.95
CA GLN A 70 -9.73 -23.60 -4.83
C GLN A 70 -9.50 -22.55 -3.73
N LEU A 71 -8.25 -22.19 -3.46
CA LEU A 71 -7.88 -21.10 -2.56
C LEU A 71 -8.55 -19.77 -2.97
N VAL A 72 -8.43 -19.38 -4.23
CA VAL A 72 -9.03 -18.13 -4.74
C VAL A 72 -10.55 -18.19 -4.70
N LYS A 73 -11.15 -19.33 -5.10
CA LYS A 73 -12.60 -19.56 -5.03
C LYS A 73 -13.13 -19.42 -3.60
N ASN A 74 -12.46 -20.04 -2.62
CA ASN A 74 -12.82 -19.93 -1.21
C ASN A 74 -12.72 -18.49 -0.73
N ALA A 75 -11.59 -17.83 -0.99
CA ALA A 75 -11.38 -16.44 -0.60
C ALA A 75 -12.51 -15.53 -1.11
N VAL A 76 -12.83 -15.58 -2.41
CA VAL A 76 -13.90 -14.78 -3.02
C VAL A 76 -15.28 -15.16 -2.45
N ALA A 77 -15.53 -16.44 -2.18
CA ALA A 77 -16.79 -16.89 -1.58
C ALA A 77 -16.98 -16.36 -0.15
N LEU A 78 -15.91 -16.32 0.64
CA LEU A 78 -15.89 -15.82 2.01
C LEU A 78 -16.07 -14.31 2.08
N THR A 79 -15.44 -13.57 1.16
CA THR A 79 -15.36 -12.11 1.20
C THR A 79 -16.51 -11.41 0.50
N ALA A 80 -17.09 -12.01 -0.56
CA ALA A 80 -18.14 -11.38 -1.37
C ALA A 80 -19.38 -10.94 -0.57
N PRO A 81 -19.94 -11.74 0.37
CA PRO A 81 -21.09 -11.32 1.17
C PRO A 81 -20.81 -10.07 2.01
N GLN A 82 -19.56 -9.89 2.43
CA GLN A 82 -19.11 -8.75 3.23
C GLN A 82 -18.53 -7.62 2.37
N ARG A 83 -18.58 -7.72 1.04
CA ARG A 83 -18.00 -6.76 0.08
C ARG A 83 -16.52 -6.46 0.36
N VAL A 84 -15.77 -7.50 0.71
CA VAL A 84 -14.32 -7.41 0.95
C VAL A 84 -13.59 -7.73 -0.36
N SER A 85 -12.66 -6.88 -0.76
CA SER A 85 -11.85 -7.15 -1.95
C SER A 85 -10.80 -8.22 -1.66
N VAL A 86 -10.46 -9.00 -2.67
CA VAL A 86 -9.32 -9.93 -2.63
C VAL A 86 -8.27 -9.40 -3.61
N SER A 87 -6.99 -9.55 -3.28
CA SER A 87 -5.90 -9.18 -4.17
C SER A 87 -4.80 -10.24 -4.16
N LEU A 88 -4.20 -10.45 -5.33
CA LEU A 88 -3.06 -11.34 -5.57
C LEU A 88 -1.88 -10.48 -6.04
N PRO A 89 -1.00 -10.00 -5.14
CA PRO A 89 0.12 -9.14 -5.53
C PRO A 89 1.21 -9.88 -6.31
N SER A 90 1.32 -11.21 -6.12
CA SER A 90 2.37 -12.06 -6.70
C SER A 90 1.82 -12.92 -7.84
N LEU A 91 1.22 -12.28 -8.85
CA LEU A 91 0.78 -12.95 -10.07
C LEU A 91 1.99 -13.23 -10.97
N ARG A 92 2.17 -14.49 -11.36
CA ARG A 92 3.16 -14.89 -12.36
C ARG A 92 2.61 -14.65 -13.76
N LEU A 93 3.45 -14.89 -14.76
CA LEU A 93 3.06 -14.76 -16.15
C LEU A 93 2.87 -16.13 -16.79
N ASP A 94 1.76 -16.78 -16.42
CA ASP A 94 1.22 -17.96 -17.07
C ASP A 94 -0.26 -17.70 -17.42
N SER A 95 -0.81 -18.49 -18.34
CA SER A 95 -2.24 -18.43 -18.70
C SER A 95 -3.16 -18.56 -17.48
N PHE A 96 -2.68 -19.30 -16.47
CA PHE A 96 -3.29 -19.51 -15.18
C PHE A 96 -3.47 -18.21 -14.37
N SER A 97 -2.47 -17.33 -14.35
CA SER A 97 -2.50 -16.07 -13.59
C SER A 97 -3.50 -15.07 -14.15
N VAL A 98 -3.77 -15.12 -15.47
CA VAL A 98 -4.81 -14.30 -16.11
C VAL A 98 -6.21 -14.73 -15.67
N GLU A 99 -6.43 -16.04 -15.56
CA GLU A 99 -7.69 -16.58 -15.05
C GLU A 99 -7.89 -16.26 -13.57
N MET A 100 -6.83 -16.36 -12.74
CA MET A 100 -6.91 -15.97 -11.33
C MET A 100 -7.21 -14.48 -11.18
N ALA A 101 -6.63 -13.64 -12.04
CA ALA A 101 -6.97 -12.24 -12.09
C ALA A 101 -8.46 -12.04 -12.44
N ASP A 102 -9.03 -12.83 -13.37
CA ASP A 102 -10.47 -12.79 -13.69
C ASP A 102 -11.34 -13.23 -12.50
N MET A 103 -10.93 -14.25 -11.73
CA MET A 103 -11.66 -14.73 -10.55
C MET A 103 -11.73 -13.69 -9.43
N VAL A 104 -10.70 -12.85 -9.32
CA VAL A 104 -10.57 -11.84 -8.26
C VAL A 104 -11.04 -10.45 -8.74
N ALA A 105 -11.02 -10.18 -10.04
CA ALA A 105 -11.30 -8.87 -10.61
C ALA A 105 -12.80 -8.54 -10.63
N GLU A 106 -13.30 -8.04 -9.50
CA GLU A 106 -14.35 -7.01 -9.48
C GLU A 106 -13.75 -5.59 -9.65
N THR A 107 -12.41 -5.46 -9.61
CA THR A 107 -11.67 -4.19 -9.62
C THR A 107 -11.07 -3.82 -11.00
N ARG A 108 -10.71 -2.54 -11.19
CA ARG A 108 -10.14 -2.01 -12.45
C ARG A 108 -8.85 -2.73 -12.85
N ARG A 109 -8.84 -3.27 -14.07
CA ARG A 109 -7.67 -3.85 -14.76
C ARG A 109 -6.72 -2.74 -15.24
N THR A 110 -5.95 -2.15 -14.32
CA THR A 110 -5.06 -1.03 -14.63
C THR A 110 -3.75 -1.50 -15.26
N GLY A 111 -2.95 -2.33 -14.56
CA GLY A 111 -1.71 -2.90 -15.10
C GLY A 111 -1.29 -4.27 -14.55
N LEU A 112 -0.90 -5.18 -15.44
CA LEU A 112 -0.37 -6.50 -15.10
C LEU A 112 1.16 -6.42 -15.03
N THR A 113 1.77 -7.03 -14.01
CA THR A 113 3.24 -7.04 -13.86
C THR A 113 3.82 -8.39 -14.26
N VAL A 114 4.95 -8.33 -14.95
CA VAL A 114 5.70 -9.43 -15.52
C VAL A 114 7.14 -9.26 -15.07
N ALA A 115 7.79 -10.34 -14.67
CA ALA A 115 9.22 -10.32 -14.45
C ALA A 115 9.82 -11.40 -15.36
N PRO A 116 10.39 -11.00 -16.51
CA PRO A 116 11.27 -11.85 -17.30
C PRO A 116 12.71 -11.83 -16.78
N GLU A 117 13.11 -10.73 -16.13
CA GLU A 117 14.40 -10.42 -15.51
C GLU A 117 15.58 -10.37 -16.49
N ALA A 118 15.55 -11.16 -17.55
CA ALA A 118 16.43 -11.12 -18.71
C ALA A 118 15.58 -11.24 -19.99
N ALA A 119 16.08 -10.71 -21.10
CA ALA A 119 15.34 -10.69 -22.36
C ALA A 119 15.70 -11.84 -23.32
N THR A 120 16.93 -12.36 -23.25
CA THR A 120 17.36 -13.47 -24.11
C THR A 120 17.12 -14.81 -23.43
N SER A 121 16.77 -15.84 -24.19
CA SER A 121 16.61 -17.20 -23.65
C SER A 121 17.89 -17.72 -23.00
N ARG A 122 19.06 -17.35 -23.52
CA ARG A 122 20.37 -17.70 -22.92
C ARG A 122 20.51 -17.12 -21.51
N LEU A 123 20.35 -15.80 -21.36
CA LEU A 123 20.54 -15.14 -20.07
C LEU A 123 19.42 -15.53 -19.07
N ARG A 124 18.21 -15.80 -19.56
CA ARG A 124 17.13 -16.41 -18.78
C ARG A 124 17.51 -17.79 -18.23
N LYS A 125 18.20 -18.64 -19.01
CA LYS A 125 18.75 -19.91 -18.50
C LYS A 125 19.84 -19.69 -17.45
N VAL A 126 20.73 -18.72 -17.65
CA VAL A 126 21.79 -18.37 -16.67
C VAL A 126 21.18 -18.04 -15.31
N ILE A 127 20.10 -17.27 -15.25
CA ILE A 127 19.40 -16.94 -14.00
C ILE A 127 18.44 -18.03 -13.47
N ASN A 128 18.41 -19.19 -14.14
CA ASN A 128 17.49 -20.31 -13.91
C ASN A 128 16.00 -19.98 -14.06
N LYS A 129 15.65 -19.30 -15.16
CA LYS A 129 14.28 -18.92 -15.49
C LYS A 129 13.89 -19.38 -16.89
N GLY A 130 13.30 -20.57 -17.01
CA GLY A 130 12.94 -21.18 -18.30
C GLY A 130 11.67 -20.66 -18.95
N ILE A 131 11.40 -19.35 -18.93
CA ILE A 131 10.23 -18.78 -19.63
C ILE A 131 10.58 -18.57 -21.10
N ASP A 132 9.69 -18.94 -22.03
CA ASP A 132 9.88 -18.70 -23.46
C ASP A 132 9.39 -17.30 -23.88
N ASP A 133 9.93 -16.75 -24.98
CA ASP A 133 9.47 -15.46 -25.52
C ASP A 133 8.01 -15.52 -26.01
N ASP A 134 7.63 -16.61 -26.67
CA ASP A 134 6.31 -16.75 -27.28
C ASP A 134 5.24 -16.97 -26.22
N GLU A 135 5.58 -17.70 -25.14
CA GLU A 135 4.72 -17.80 -23.96
C GLU A 135 4.48 -16.41 -23.33
N LEU A 136 5.54 -15.62 -23.17
CA LEU A 136 5.45 -14.27 -22.61
C LEU A 136 4.55 -13.37 -23.44
N LEU A 137 4.74 -13.37 -24.76
CA LEU A 137 3.92 -12.57 -25.68
C LEU A 137 2.47 -13.04 -25.70
N THR A 138 2.23 -14.35 -25.63
CA THR A 138 0.88 -14.92 -25.58
C THR A 138 0.14 -14.44 -24.34
N VAL A 139 0.77 -14.47 -23.17
CA VAL A 139 0.12 -13.99 -21.93
C VAL A 139 -0.08 -12.47 -21.96
N ALA A 140 0.87 -11.72 -22.52
CA ALA A 140 0.72 -10.28 -22.70
C ALA A 140 -0.49 -9.92 -23.57
N THR A 141 -0.63 -10.57 -24.73
CA THR A 141 -1.78 -10.41 -25.63
C THR A 141 -3.08 -10.78 -24.93
N ALA A 142 -3.12 -11.94 -24.26
CA ALA A 142 -4.29 -12.41 -23.51
C ALA A 142 -4.72 -11.44 -22.41
N ALA A 143 -3.78 -10.74 -21.76
CA ALA A 143 -4.05 -9.70 -20.79
C ALA A 143 -4.63 -8.44 -21.46
N PHE A 144 -4.05 -7.99 -22.58
CA PHE A 144 -4.57 -6.83 -23.31
C PHE A 144 -5.99 -7.03 -23.84
N ASP A 145 -6.28 -8.21 -24.38
CA ASP A 145 -7.62 -8.58 -24.88
C ASP A 145 -8.66 -8.57 -23.75
N ARG A 146 -8.23 -8.90 -22.54
CA ARG A 146 -9.04 -8.81 -21.31
C ARG A 146 -9.14 -7.40 -20.74
N GLY A 147 -8.63 -6.38 -21.44
CA GLY A 147 -8.85 -4.98 -21.12
C GLY A 147 -7.81 -4.31 -20.23
N TRP A 148 -6.74 -5.01 -19.84
CA TRP A 148 -5.61 -4.41 -19.10
C TRP A 148 -5.00 -3.24 -19.89
N LYS A 149 -4.77 -2.10 -19.24
CA LYS A 149 -4.33 -0.87 -19.94
C LYS A 149 -2.83 -0.83 -20.19
N HIS A 150 -2.05 -1.40 -19.29
CA HIS A 150 -0.61 -1.49 -19.45
C HIS A 150 -0.05 -2.80 -18.91
N ILE A 151 1.13 -3.17 -19.39
CA ILE A 151 1.93 -4.27 -18.85
C ILE A 151 3.21 -3.68 -18.28
N LYS A 152 3.56 -4.03 -17.04
CA LYS A 152 4.83 -3.67 -16.41
C LYS A 152 5.80 -4.84 -16.52
N MET A 153 7.01 -4.64 -17.04
CA MET A 153 8.03 -5.68 -17.20
C MET A 153 9.26 -5.34 -16.35
N TYR A 154 9.71 -6.28 -15.52
CA TYR A 154 10.93 -6.12 -14.72
C TYR A 154 12.13 -6.82 -15.37
N PHE A 155 13.22 -6.07 -15.53
CA PHE A 155 14.49 -6.56 -16.05
C PHE A 155 15.62 -6.21 -15.08
N MET A 156 16.71 -6.95 -15.15
CA MET A 156 17.96 -6.67 -14.45
C MET A 156 19.06 -6.35 -15.46
N LEU A 157 20.01 -5.50 -15.06
CA LEU A 157 21.26 -5.26 -15.76
C LEU A 157 22.43 -5.72 -14.90
N GLY A 158 23.53 -6.11 -15.53
CA GLY A 158 24.74 -6.54 -14.85
C GLY A 158 24.70 -7.99 -14.36
N LEU A 159 23.87 -8.83 -14.97
CA LEU A 159 23.84 -10.26 -14.66
C LEU A 159 25.13 -10.96 -15.10
N PRO A 160 25.52 -12.09 -14.47
CA PRO A 160 26.66 -12.88 -14.92
C PRO A 160 26.52 -13.28 -16.39
N THR A 161 27.60 -13.13 -17.18
CA THR A 161 27.67 -13.41 -18.63
C THR A 161 26.78 -12.51 -19.52
N GLU A 162 26.19 -11.44 -19.00
CA GLU A 162 25.38 -10.48 -19.78
C GLU A 162 26.25 -9.71 -20.78
N THR A 163 25.82 -9.67 -22.05
CA THR A 163 26.44 -8.90 -23.13
C THR A 163 25.59 -7.71 -23.54
N ASP A 164 26.15 -6.80 -24.34
CA ASP A 164 25.40 -5.65 -24.87
C ASP A 164 24.21 -6.09 -25.73
N GLU A 165 24.30 -7.22 -26.44
CA GLU A 165 23.17 -7.81 -27.17
C GLU A 165 22.01 -8.19 -26.25
N ASP A 166 22.30 -8.70 -25.04
CA ASP A 166 21.25 -9.02 -24.06
C ASP A 166 20.57 -7.75 -23.55
N VAL A 167 21.33 -6.67 -23.33
CA VAL A 167 20.80 -5.36 -22.94
C VAL A 167 19.91 -4.79 -24.04
N GLU A 168 20.33 -4.87 -25.30
CA GLU A 168 19.53 -4.44 -26.43
C GLU A 168 18.26 -5.27 -26.63
N ALA A 169 18.31 -6.58 -26.34
CA ALA A 169 17.17 -7.49 -26.43
C ALA A 169 16.03 -7.07 -25.49
N ILE A 170 16.31 -6.39 -24.37
CA ILE A 170 15.27 -5.82 -23.48
C ILE A 170 14.39 -4.84 -24.25
N ALA A 171 15.00 -3.96 -25.05
CA ALA A 171 14.24 -3.03 -25.87
C ALA A 171 13.41 -3.76 -26.93
N GLN A 172 14.00 -4.77 -27.58
CA GLN A 172 13.33 -5.55 -28.63
C GLN A 172 12.11 -6.30 -28.10
N LEU A 173 12.24 -7.01 -26.98
CA LEU A 173 11.14 -7.74 -26.35
C LEU A 173 10.01 -6.78 -25.90
N SER A 174 10.37 -5.62 -25.37
CA SER A 174 9.41 -4.59 -24.97
C SER A 174 8.64 -4.01 -26.16
N LEU A 175 9.33 -3.81 -27.29
CA LEU A 175 8.72 -3.35 -28.54
C LEU A 175 7.76 -4.40 -29.10
N ARG A 176 8.19 -5.67 -29.20
CA ARG A 176 7.34 -6.79 -29.63
C ARG A 176 6.09 -6.91 -28.77
N THR A 177 6.23 -6.76 -27.44
CA THR A 177 5.09 -6.79 -26.50
C THR A 177 4.09 -5.67 -26.80
N LEU A 178 4.57 -4.46 -27.11
CA LEU A 178 3.72 -3.33 -27.46
C LEU A 178 3.08 -3.47 -28.86
N GLU A 179 3.81 -4.04 -29.83
CA GLU A 179 3.33 -4.25 -31.20
C GLU A 179 2.19 -5.26 -31.27
N ASN A 180 2.19 -6.25 -30.37
CA ASN A 180 1.08 -7.20 -30.19
C ASN A 180 -0.09 -6.63 -29.39
N ALA A 181 0.01 -5.39 -28.88
CA ALA A 181 -1.04 -4.77 -28.09
C ALA A 181 -2.06 -4.00 -28.97
N PRO A 182 -3.35 -3.97 -28.61
CA PRO A 182 -4.31 -3.06 -29.20
C PRO A 182 -3.87 -1.58 -29.09
N ARG A 183 -4.38 -0.72 -29.98
CA ARG A 183 -4.07 0.72 -29.94
C ARG A 183 -4.40 1.34 -28.59
N GLY A 184 -3.51 2.20 -28.10
CA GLY A 184 -3.68 2.95 -26.84
C GLY A 184 -3.21 2.22 -25.57
N ARG A 185 -2.65 1.01 -25.70
CA ARG A 185 -1.99 0.30 -24.60
C ARG A 185 -0.56 0.78 -24.40
N ARG A 186 -0.01 0.48 -23.23
CA ARG A 186 1.34 0.90 -22.81
C ARG A 186 2.14 -0.26 -22.24
N VAL A 187 3.46 -0.15 -22.33
CA VAL A 187 4.42 -1.05 -21.68
C VAL A 187 5.28 -0.21 -20.74
N HIS A 188 5.40 -0.61 -19.48
CA HIS A 188 6.23 0.08 -18.50
C HIS A 188 7.39 -0.85 -18.12
N LEU A 189 8.62 -0.36 -18.17
CA LEU A 189 9.79 -1.11 -17.76
C LEU A 189 10.20 -0.69 -16.35
N GLY A 190 10.57 -1.65 -15.52
CA GLY A 190 11.32 -1.44 -14.31
C GLY A 190 12.66 -2.16 -14.44
N VAL A 191 13.74 -1.41 -14.60
CA VAL A 191 15.07 -1.97 -14.80
C VAL A 191 15.91 -1.73 -13.56
N SER A 192 16.20 -2.79 -12.82
CA SER A 192 17.11 -2.77 -11.69
C SER A 192 18.52 -3.15 -12.12
N THR A 193 19.51 -2.83 -11.30
CA THR A 193 20.87 -3.34 -11.47
C THR A 193 21.06 -4.51 -10.52
N PHE A 194 21.70 -5.57 -11.00
CA PHE A 194 21.91 -6.79 -10.24
C PHE A 194 22.89 -6.54 -9.08
N VAL A 195 22.43 -6.87 -7.88
CA VAL A 195 23.25 -6.90 -6.66
C VAL A 195 23.38 -8.35 -6.22
N PRO A 196 24.57 -8.97 -6.26
CA PRO A 196 24.70 -10.34 -5.83
C PRO A 196 24.50 -10.46 -4.32
N LYS A 197 23.62 -11.39 -3.92
CA LYS A 197 23.17 -11.58 -2.54
C LYS A 197 23.79 -12.81 -1.90
N ALA A 198 24.04 -12.73 -0.60
CA ALA A 198 24.46 -13.86 0.23
C ALA A 198 23.50 -15.06 0.09
N PHE A 199 24.03 -16.27 0.17
CA PHE A 199 23.28 -17.54 0.08
C PHE A 199 22.55 -17.73 -1.25
N THR A 200 23.13 -17.21 -2.33
CA THR A 200 22.65 -17.46 -3.69
C THR A 200 23.78 -18.05 -4.54
N PRO A 201 23.48 -18.79 -5.61
CA PRO A 201 24.50 -19.22 -6.56
C PRO A 201 25.33 -18.06 -7.12
N PHE A 202 24.76 -16.85 -7.21
CA PHE A 202 25.51 -15.67 -7.66
C PHE A 202 26.26 -14.90 -6.57
N GLN A 203 26.35 -15.41 -5.34
CA GLN A 203 27.05 -14.70 -4.26
C GLN A 203 28.54 -14.41 -4.57
N TRP A 204 29.16 -15.19 -5.47
CA TRP A 204 30.54 -15.01 -5.95
C TRP A 204 30.67 -14.07 -7.16
N ALA A 205 29.57 -13.74 -7.82
CA ALA A 205 29.59 -12.85 -8.97
C ALA A 205 30.07 -11.45 -8.56
N GLU A 206 30.67 -10.75 -9.53
CA GLU A 206 30.94 -9.33 -9.41
C GLU A 206 29.64 -8.52 -9.46
N GLN A 207 29.64 -7.36 -8.82
CA GLN A 207 28.67 -6.32 -9.11
C GLN A 207 29.31 -5.32 -10.07
N ILE A 208 28.64 -5.03 -11.18
CA ILE A 208 29.14 -4.07 -12.16
C ILE A 208 29.33 -2.68 -11.54
N SER A 209 30.29 -1.92 -12.07
CA SER A 209 30.62 -0.59 -11.57
C SER A 209 29.48 0.42 -11.79
N LEU A 210 29.57 1.56 -11.10
CA LEU A 210 28.67 2.69 -11.29
C LEU A 210 28.69 3.21 -12.74
N GLU A 211 29.88 3.26 -13.34
CA GLU A 211 30.09 3.66 -14.73
C GLU A 211 29.43 2.69 -15.70
N GLU A 212 29.67 1.39 -15.53
CA GLU A 212 29.11 0.35 -16.40
C GLU A 212 27.58 0.29 -16.29
N THR A 213 27.05 0.52 -15.08
CA THR A 213 25.60 0.65 -14.87
C THR A 213 25.02 1.80 -15.69
N ARG A 214 25.65 2.98 -15.65
CA ARG A 214 25.21 4.14 -16.45
C ARG A 214 25.31 3.85 -17.94
N ARG A 215 26.42 3.25 -18.40
CA ARG A 215 26.63 2.89 -19.82
C ARG A 215 25.53 1.98 -20.35
N ARG A 216 25.17 0.92 -19.62
CA ARG A 216 24.09 -0.01 -20.01
C ARG A 216 22.71 0.64 -19.95
N GLN A 217 22.43 1.46 -18.94
CA GLN A 217 21.18 2.23 -18.88
C GLN A 217 21.04 3.22 -20.05
N GLU A 218 22.12 3.86 -20.48
CA GLU A 218 22.16 4.74 -21.65
C GLU A 218 22.00 3.97 -22.97
N LEU A 219 22.63 2.80 -23.10
CA LEU A 219 22.45 1.90 -24.25
C LEU A 219 20.96 1.55 -24.42
N LEU A 220 20.30 1.08 -23.35
CA LEU A 220 18.88 0.75 -23.35
C LEU A 220 18.00 1.99 -23.60
N GLY A 221 18.32 3.11 -22.93
CA GLY A 221 17.57 4.37 -23.06
C GLY A 221 17.57 4.90 -24.51
N ARG A 222 18.70 4.83 -25.22
CA ARG A 222 18.81 5.26 -26.62
C ARG A 222 17.87 4.47 -27.54
N LYS A 223 17.69 3.17 -27.31
CA LYS A 223 16.80 2.31 -28.11
C LYS A 223 15.31 2.58 -27.83
N LEU A 224 14.97 3.01 -26.62
CA LEU A 224 13.58 3.26 -26.19
C LEU A 224 13.09 4.70 -26.43
N HIS A 225 13.98 5.67 -26.60
CA HIS A 225 13.68 7.12 -26.61
C HIS A 225 12.60 7.57 -27.62
N ARG A 226 12.35 6.79 -28.67
CA ARG A 226 11.40 7.15 -29.74
C ARG A 226 9.96 6.64 -29.54
N LYS A 227 9.63 6.00 -28.40
CA LYS A 227 8.34 5.35 -28.20
C LYS A 227 7.64 5.84 -26.92
N GLY A 228 6.83 6.88 -27.03
CA GLY A 228 6.08 7.44 -25.89
C GLY A 228 5.08 6.50 -25.21
N ALA A 229 4.78 5.34 -25.80
CA ALA A 229 3.97 4.28 -25.20
C ALA A 229 4.79 3.30 -24.33
N ILE A 230 6.12 3.40 -24.35
CA ILE A 230 7.02 2.67 -23.46
C ILE A 230 7.56 3.62 -22.40
N GLN A 231 7.25 3.36 -21.13
CA GLN A 231 7.82 4.10 -20.01
C GLN A 231 9.05 3.36 -19.48
N PHE A 232 10.24 3.94 -19.64
CA PHE A 232 11.48 3.37 -19.11
C PHE A 232 11.73 3.83 -17.67
N GLY A 233 11.32 3.03 -16.68
CA GLY A 233 11.71 3.18 -15.29
C GLY A 233 13.00 2.42 -15.00
N ARG A 234 13.92 3.03 -14.26
CA ARG A 234 15.20 2.42 -13.88
C ARG A 234 15.63 2.84 -12.47
N HIS A 235 16.38 1.98 -11.79
CA HIS A 235 17.01 2.32 -10.52
C HIS A 235 18.13 3.33 -10.72
N ARG A 236 18.37 4.17 -9.70
CA ARG A 236 19.54 5.05 -9.70
C ARG A 236 20.80 4.21 -9.47
N PRO A 237 21.85 4.41 -10.30
CA PRO A 237 23.12 3.70 -10.13
C PRO A 237 23.70 3.85 -8.71
N GLU A 238 23.57 5.04 -8.11
CA GLU A 238 24.10 5.40 -6.79
C GLU A 238 23.44 4.59 -5.67
N GLU A 239 22.11 4.45 -5.71
CA GLU A 239 21.35 3.64 -4.75
C GLU A 239 21.78 2.16 -4.82
N THR A 240 21.94 1.63 -6.03
CA THR A 240 22.37 0.24 -6.24
C THR A 240 23.82 0.03 -5.79
N PHE A 241 24.69 1.02 -6.01
CA PHE A 241 26.07 0.99 -5.54
C PHE A 241 26.12 0.83 -4.02
N LEU A 242 25.39 1.68 -3.29
CA LEU A 242 25.31 1.59 -1.82
C LEU A 242 24.66 0.28 -1.35
N GLU A 243 23.58 -0.17 -2.00
CA GLU A 243 22.96 -1.47 -1.72
C GLU A 243 23.98 -2.61 -1.86
N GLY A 244 24.82 -2.54 -2.89
CA GLY A 244 25.90 -3.48 -3.16
C GLY A 244 26.93 -3.53 -2.05
N LEU A 245 27.42 -2.37 -1.62
CA LEU A 245 28.41 -2.26 -0.54
C LEU A 245 27.90 -2.96 0.72
N PHE A 246 26.67 -2.69 1.15
CA PHE A 246 26.14 -3.24 2.40
C PHE A 246 25.63 -4.68 2.28
N SER A 247 25.08 -5.07 1.13
CA SER A 247 24.59 -6.44 0.91
C SER A 247 25.72 -7.47 0.87
N ARG A 248 26.95 -7.03 0.55
CA ARG A 248 28.13 -7.88 0.38
C ARG A 248 29.21 -7.65 1.45
N ALA A 249 28.93 -6.75 2.39
CA ALA A 249 29.89 -6.29 3.38
C ALA A 249 30.27 -7.36 4.42
N ASP A 250 31.45 -7.19 5.00
CA ASP A 250 31.78 -7.74 6.31
C ASP A 250 31.79 -6.64 7.39
N ARG A 251 32.29 -6.98 8.58
CA ARG A 251 32.39 -6.08 9.73
C ARG A 251 33.06 -4.73 9.45
N ARG A 252 33.93 -4.60 8.42
CA ARG A 252 34.59 -3.34 8.06
C ARG A 252 33.61 -2.26 7.59
N ALA A 253 32.42 -2.65 7.12
CA ALA A 253 31.40 -1.68 6.70
C ALA A 253 30.72 -0.96 7.87
N ALA A 254 30.90 -1.42 9.11
CA ALA A 254 30.38 -0.75 10.29
C ALA A 254 30.95 0.66 10.44
N ASP A 255 32.27 0.80 10.26
CA ASP A 255 32.96 2.09 10.34
C ASP A 255 32.47 3.06 9.24
N LEU A 256 32.21 2.52 8.03
CA LEU A 256 31.63 3.29 6.93
C LEU A 256 30.21 3.80 7.25
N LEU A 257 29.34 2.93 7.79
CA LEU A 257 27.99 3.31 8.19
C LEU A 257 28.01 4.39 9.27
N GLU A 258 28.90 4.25 10.25
CA GLU A 258 29.05 5.22 11.33
C GLU A 258 29.55 6.57 10.80
N ALA A 259 30.57 6.58 9.93
CA ALA A 259 31.08 7.79 9.31
C ALA A 259 29.99 8.53 8.50
N ALA A 260 29.26 7.81 7.65
CA ALA A 260 28.14 8.37 6.89
C ALA A 260 27.05 8.94 7.82
N PHE A 261 26.73 8.22 8.90
CA PHE A 261 25.78 8.69 9.90
C PHE A 261 26.26 9.99 10.57
N ARG A 262 27.54 10.12 10.91
CA ARG A 262 28.13 11.33 11.51
C ARG A 262 28.16 12.50 10.52
N LEU A 263 28.35 12.24 9.23
CA LEU A 263 28.33 13.23 8.16
C LEU A 263 26.92 13.74 7.82
N GLY A 264 25.87 13.05 8.29
CA GLY A 264 24.49 13.51 8.20
C GLY A 264 23.56 12.67 7.30
N CYS A 265 24.04 11.55 6.73
CA CYS A 265 23.21 10.66 5.91
C CYS A 265 21.99 10.14 6.69
N ARG A 266 20.79 10.51 6.28
CA ARG A 266 19.52 10.11 6.90
C ARG A 266 18.47 9.95 5.82
N PHE A 267 17.61 8.95 5.98
CA PHE A 267 16.51 8.68 5.05
C PHE A 267 16.97 8.45 3.59
N ASP A 268 18.18 7.93 3.39
CA ASP A 268 18.78 7.69 2.05
C ASP A 268 18.01 6.69 1.18
N ALA A 269 17.08 5.92 1.77
CA ALA A 269 16.14 5.07 1.03
C ALA A 269 15.11 5.87 0.22
N TRP A 270 14.91 7.14 0.53
CA TRP A 270 14.10 8.08 -0.24
C TRP A 270 15.01 8.89 -1.15
N HIS A 271 14.84 8.74 -2.47
CA HIS A 271 15.71 9.32 -3.48
C HIS A 271 15.88 10.85 -3.40
N GLU A 272 14.92 11.57 -2.80
CA GLU A 272 14.95 13.01 -2.56
C GLU A 272 15.86 13.43 -1.38
N HIS A 273 16.27 12.47 -0.55
CA HIS A 273 17.11 12.65 0.63
C HIS A 273 18.50 12.04 0.51
N LEU A 274 18.74 11.20 -0.52
CA LEU A 274 20.06 10.63 -0.77
C LEU A 274 21.06 11.72 -1.19
N ASP A 275 22.06 11.94 -0.35
CA ASP A 275 23.24 12.75 -0.64
C ASP A 275 24.45 11.83 -0.86
N PHE A 276 24.75 11.56 -2.13
CA PHE A 276 25.82 10.63 -2.51
C PHE A 276 27.24 11.19 -2.25
N ASP A 277 27.39 12.51 -2.16
CA ASP A 277 28.69 13.13 -1.89
C ASP A 277 29.12 12.87 -0.44
N LEU A 278 28.16 12.85 0.50
CA LEU A 278 28.44 12.44 1.89
C LEU A 278 28.90 10.99 1.98
N TRP A 279 28.33 10.09 1.19
CA TRP A 279 28.78 8.69 1.13
C TRP A 279 30.18 8.56 0.54
N THR A 280 30.48 9.32 -0.52
CA THR A 280 31.83 9.34 -1.13
C THR A 280 32.87 9.83 -0.12
N ARG A 281 32.55 10.91 0.61
CA ARG A 281 33.39 11.40 1.71
C ARG A 281 33.57 10.38 2.83
N ALA A 282 32.51 9.69 3.23
CA ALA A 282 32.59 8.64 4.26
C ALA A 282 33.52 7.48 3.83
N ILE A 283 33.45 7.09 2.55
CA ILE A 283 34.32 6.06 1.96
C ILE A 283 35.78 6.50 2.02
N GLU A 284 36.07 7.76 1.66
CA GLU A 284 37.41 8.34 1.72
C GLU A 284 37.94 8.48 3.15
N GLU A 285 37.14 8.99 4.08
CA GLU A 285 37.50 9.19 5.50
C GLU A 285 37.87 7.88 6.19
N VAL A 286 37.13 6.80 5.89
CA VAL A 286 37.36 5.46 6.47
C VAL A 286 38.43 4.68 5.68
N GLY A 287 38.70 5.06 4.42
CA GLY A 287 39.54 4.28 3.51
C GLY A 287 38.88 2.94 3.13
N TYR A 288 37.55 2.92 2.94
CA TYR A 288 36.81 1.70 2.65
C TYR A 288 37.10 1.19 1.23
N ASP A 289 37.59 -0.05 1.11
CA ASP A 289 37.94 -0.65 -0.18
C ASP A 289 36.69 -1.12 -0.96
N VAL A 290 36.15 -0.20 -1.76
CA VAL A 290 35.00 -0.42 -2.66
C VAL A 290 35.29 -1.51 -3.69
N ASN A 291 36.51 -1.55 -4.23
CA ASN A 291 36.88 -2.53 -5.25
C ASN A 291 36.85 -3.95 -4.67
N TYR A 292 37.38 -4.12 -3.46
CA TYR A 292 37.28 -5.38 -2.73
C TYR A 292 35.83 -5.76 -2.41
N ALA A 293 34.96 -4.79 -2.10
CA ALA A 293 33.56 -5.07 -1.77
C ALA A 293 32.73 -5.54 -2.98
N LEU A 294 32.97 -4.95 -4.15
CA LEU A 294 32.15 -5.17 -5.35
C LEU A 294 32.73 -6.19 -6.36
N ARG A 295 34.03 -6.55 -6.26
CA ARG A 295 34.66 -7.55 -7.14
C ARG A 295 33.97 -8.92 -7.11
N GLY A 296 34.25 -9.70 -8.16
CA GLY A 296 34.05 -11.14 -8.14
C GLY A 296 34.90 -11.82 -7.05
N ARG A 297 34.37 -12.88 -6.46
CA ARG A 297 35.01 -13.66 -5.40
C ARG A 297 35.37 -15.05 -5.90
N SER A 298 36.47 -15.62 -5.42
CA SER A 298 36.78 -17.02 -5.70
C SER A 298 35.78 -17.94 -4.99
N ILE A 299 35.48 -19.09 -5.58
CA ILE A 299 34.62 -20.11 -4.96
C ILE A 299 35.22 -20.65 -3.65
N ASP A 300 36.55 -20.64 -3.53
CA ASP A 300 37.30 -21.08 -2.35
C ASP A 300 37.45 -19.96 -1.30
N GLU A 301 37.00 -18.74 -1.61
CA GLU A 301 37.09 -17.60 -0.69
C GLU A 301 36.13 -17.79 0.50
N ARG A 302 36.61 -17.44 1.70
CA ARG A 302 35.76 -17.34 2.88
C ARG A 302 34.88 -16.09 2.75
N LEU A 303 33.57 -16.29 2.75
CA LEU A 303 32.59 -15.22 2.62
C LEU A 303 32.23 -14.63 4.00
N PRO A 304 31.83 -13.34 4.07
CA PRO A 304 31.46 -12.70 5.34
C PRO A 304 30.37 -13.43 6.12
N TRP A 305 29.46 -14.10 5.39
CA TRP A 305 28.28 -14.79 5.93
C TRP A 305 28.45 -16.32 6.02
N ASP A 306 29.64 -16.87 5.77
CA ASP A 306 29.89 -18.33 5.84
C ASP A 306 29.64 -18.93 7.25
N HIS A 307 29.54 -18.09 8.28
CA HIS A 307 29.26 -18.51 9.65
C HIS A 307 27.76 -18.69 9.95
N ILE A 308 26.88 -18.42 8.99
CA ILE A 308 25.43 -18.52 9.12
C ILE A 308 24.96 -19.75 8.35
N ASP A 309 24.26 -20.64 9.04
CA ASP A 309 23.63 -21.80 8.44
C ASP A 309 22.23 -21.46 7.92
N THR A 310 21.98 -21.75 6.64
CA THR A 310 20.67 -21.56 5.98
C THR A 310 20.07 -22.90 5.52
N LEU A 311 20.66 -24.03 5.93
CA LEU A 311 20.36 -25.39 5.51
C LEU A 311 20.63 -25.69 4.03
N VAL A 312 21.05 -24.68 3.26
CA VAL A 312 21.45 -24.85 1.85
C VAL A 312 22.96 -25.03 1.78
N ASP A 313 23.40 -26.14 1.20
CA ASP A 313 24.82 -26.46 1.12
C ASP A 313 25.58 -25.51 0.20
N LYS A 314 26.74 -25.03 0.69
CA LYS A 314 27.66 -24.19 -0.11
C LYS A 314 28.15 -24.94 -1.36
N THR A 315 28.40 -26.25 -1.25
CA THR A 315 28.82 -27.09 -2.38
C THR A 315 27.75 -27.15 -3.47
N TRP A 316 26.48 -27.26 -3.09
CA TRP A 316 25.36 -27.20 -4.04
C TRP A 316 25.25 -25.83 -4.72
N LEU A 317 25.42 -24.73 -3.97
CA LEU A 317 25.45 -23.37 -4.53
C LEU A 317 26.59 -23.18 -5.54
N ILE A 318 27.77 -23.74 -5.27
CA ILE A 318 28.92 -23.71 -6.20
C ILE A 318 28.58 -24.49 -7.49
N ALA A 319 28.01 -25.70 -7.36
CA ALA A 319 27.61 -26.49 -8.52
C ALA A 319 26.54 -25.78 -9.37
N ASP A 320 25.58 -25.11 -8.73
CA ASP A 320 24.55 -24.34 -9.46
C ASP A 320 25.10 -23.06 -10.09
N TYR A 321 26.11 -22.43 -9.48
CA TYR A 321 26.86 -21.34 -10.09
C TYR A 321 27.56 -21.79 -11.38
N GLN A 322 28.20 -22.96 -11.38
CA GLN A 322 28.86 -23.53 -12.55
C GLN A 322 27.86 -23.83 -13.69
N ARG A 323 26.72 -24.44 -13.36
CA ARG A 323 25.61 -24.63 -14.32
C ARG A 323 25.13 -23.30 -14.90
N ALA A 324 25.07 -22.26 -14.08
CA ALA A 324 24.69 -20.93 -14.53
C ALA A 324 25.65 -20.38 -15.59
N ILE A 325 26.96 -20.48 -15.36
CA ILE A 325 27.99 -20.03 -16.32
C ILE A 325 27.91 -20.82 -17.63
N GLN A 326 27.49 -22.08 -17.58
CA GLN A 326 27.27 -22.93 -18.75
C GLN A 326 25.91 -22.71 -19.43
N GLY A 327 25.02 -21.90 -18.84
CA GLY A 327 23.68 -21.64 -19.37
C GLY A 327 22.72 -22.82 -19.22
N GLU A 328 22.94 -23.68 -18.23
CA GLU A 328 22.12 -24.86 -17.94
C GLU A 328 21.00 -24.52 -16.94
N LEU A 329 19.83 -25.11 -17.15
CA LEU A 329 18.68 -25.00 -16.25
C LEU A 329 18.74 -26.10 -15.19
N GLU A 330 18.33 -25.76 -13.97
CA GLU A 330 18.02 -26.70 -12.90
C GLU A 330 16.49 -26.76 -12.75
N PRO A 331 15.83 -27.87 -13.13
CA PRO A 331 14.36 -27.97 -13.11
C PRO A 331 13.76 -27.88 -11.70
N ASP A 332 12.47 -27.62 -11.54
CA ASP A 332 11.85 -27.60 -10.21
C ASP A 332 11.79 -29.03 -9.61
N CYS A 333 12.40 -29.23 -8.43
CA CYS A 333 12.39 -30.50 -7.69
C CYS A 333 10.99 -31.04 -7.35
N ARG A 334 9.93 -30.22 -7.44
CA ARG A 334 8.51 -30.66 -7.31
C ARG A 334 8.01 -31.42 -8.54
N GLN A 335 8.65 -31.20 -9.69
CA GLN A 335 8.30 -31.80 -10.98
C GLN A 335 9.38 -32.77 -11.47
N SER A 336 10.59 -32.67 -10.92
CA SER A 336 11.76 -33.50 -11.25
C SER A 336 12.20 -34.36 -10.06
N LYS A 337 13.52 -34.60 -9.92
CA LYS A 337 14.13 -35.34 -8.81
C LYS A 337 14.68 -34.36 -7.79
N CYS A 338 14.86 -34.80 -6.54
CA CYS A 338 15.55 -33.99 -5.52
C CYS A 338 17.00 -33.69 -5.96
N HIS A 339 17.44 -32.44 -5.83
CA HIS A 339 18.82 -32.03 -6.19
C HIS A 339 19.79 -32.07 -5.01
N GLN A 340 19.37 -32.58 -3.84
CA GLN A 340 20.20 -32.67 -2.64
C GLN A 340 20.84 -31.32 -2.26
N CYS A 341 20.01 -30.28 -2.12
CA CYS A 341 20.49 -28.94 -1.78
C CYS A 341 20.88 -28.76 -0.31
N GLY A 342 21.12 -29.84 0.45
CA GLY A 342 21.34 -29.84 1.91
C GLY A 342 20.07 -29.90 2.76
N VAL A 343 19.03 -29.15 2.37
CA VAL A 343 17.78 -29.03 3.15
C VAL A 343 17.10 -30.38 3.40
N VAL A 344 17.18 -31.31 2.45
CA VAL A 344 16.54 -32.64 2.57
C VAL A 344 17.20 -33.51 3.66
N GLU A 345 18.46 -33.26 3.98
CA GLU A 345 19.20 -34.02 4.99
C GLU A 345 18.80 -33.59 6.42
N VAL A 346 18.54 -32.30 6.59
CA VAL A 346 18.13 -31.71 7.88
C VAL A 346 16.61 -31.75 8.07
N GLU A 347 15.84 -31.48 7.02
CA GLU A 347 14.38 -31.33 7.04
C GLU A 347 13.64 -32.28 6.05
N PRO A 348 13.90 -33.61 6.09
CA PRO A 348 13.34 -34.56 5.13
C PRO A 348 11.81 -34.59 5.15
N LYS A 349 11.19 -34.37 6.32
CA LYS A 349 9.74 -34.36 6.49
C LYS A 349 9.09 -33.18 5.75
N LEU A 350 9.71 -32.00 5.78
CA LEU A 350 9.19 -30.83 5.09
C LEU A 350 9.32 -30.98 3.57
N CYS A 351 10.45 -31.53 3.09
CA CYS A 351 10.61 -31.87 1.68
C CYS A 351 9.57 -32.90 1.21
N ALA A 352 9.34 -33.96 1.99
CA ALA A 352 8.33 -34.97 1.68
C ALA A 352 6.90 -34.38 1.66
N ALA A 353 6.57 -33.50 2.62
CA ALA A 353 5.28 -32.83 2.66
C ALA A 353 5.06 -31.92 1.44
N MET A 354 6.07 -31.13 1.04
CA MET A 354 6.02 -30.30 -0.17
C MET A 354 5.72 -31.14 -1.42
N LEU A 355 6.41 -32.26 -1.60
CA LEU A 355 6.21 -33.16 -2.75
C LEU A 355 4.82 -33.81 -2.73
N LYS A 356 4.37 -34.23 -1.54
CA LYS A 356 3.03 -34.80 -1.35
C LYS A 356 1.94 -33.81 -1.73
N ASN A 357 2.01 -32.57 -1.22
CA ASN A 357 1.01 -31.54 -1.48
C ASN A 357 0.86 -31.23 -2.97
N VAL A 358 1.98 -31.13 -3.70
CA VAL A 358 1.95 -30.86 -5.15
C VAL A 358 1.28 -31.99 -5.91
N LYS A 359 1.57 -33.24 -5.53
CA LYS A 359 0.97 -34.41 -6.15
C LYS A 359 -0.55 -34.44 -5.93
N GLU A 360 -0.99 -34.29 -4.69
CA GLU A 360 -2.41 -34.27 -4.32
C GLU A 360 -3.14 -33.05 -4.93
N GLY A 361 -2.49 -31.89 -4.94
CA GLY A 361 -3.05 -30.67 -5.50
C GLY A 361 -3.24 -30.71 -7.02
N ARG A 362 -2.34 -31.37 -7.77
CA ARG A 362 -2.46 -31.49 -9.23
C ARG A 362 -3.78 -32.17 -9.62
N GLU A 363 -4.15 -33.26 -8.96
CA GLU A 363 -5.39 -34.00 -9.23
C GLU A 363 -6.64 -33.11 -8.99
N LEU A 364 -6.61 -32.29 -7.93
CA LEU A 364 -7.69 -31.37 -7.59
C LEU A 364 -7.79 -30.18 -8.56
N GLU A 365 -6.64 -29.64 -8.99
CA GLU A 365 -6.57 -28.52 -9.93
C GLU A 365 -6.99 -28.94 -11.34
N GLU A 366 -6.65 -30.15 -11.79
CA GLU A 366 -7.11 -30.72 -13.07
C GLU A 366 -8.62 -30.95 -13.09
N ALA A 367 -9.21 -31.34 -11.96
CA ALA A 367 -10.65 -31.53 -11.81
C ALA A 367 -11.44 -30.23 -11.53
N PHE A 368 -10.76 -29.07 -11.43
CA PHE A 368 -11.43 -27.83 -11.05
C PHE A 368 -12.26 -27.24 -12.20
N GLU A 369 -13.57 -27.11 -11.96
CA GLU A 369 -14.47 -26.40 -12.86
C GLU A 369 -14.80 -25.00 -12.32
N HIS A 370 -14.47 -23.97 -13.11
CA HIS A 370 -14.84 -22.60 -12.80
C HIS A 370 -16.31 -22.32 -13.16
N GLN A 371 -17.16 -22.19 -12.14
CA GLN A 371 -18.53 -21.72 -12.32
C GLN A 371 -18.57 -20.19 -12.26
N LYS A 372 -18.93 -19.54 -13.38
CA LYS A 372 -19.17 -18.09 -13.41
C LYS A 372 -20.31 -17.73 -12.47
N ARG A 373 -20.04 -16.88 -11.48
CA ARG A 373 -21.10 -16.30 -10.64
C ARG A 373 -21.90 -15.28 -11.42
N SER A 374 -23.23 -15.42 -11.41
CA SER A 374 -24.12 -14.36 -11.88
C SER A 374 -24.10 -13.18 -10.91
N PRO A 375 -24.18 -11.93 -11.39
CA PRO A 375 -24.29 -10.76 -10.53
C PRO A 375 -25.56 -10.86 -9.70
N VAL A 376 -25.42 -10.81 -8.37
CA VAL A 376 -26.58 -10.68 -7.47
C VAL A 376 -26.97 -9.21 -7.42
N PRO A 377 -28.22 -8.83 -7.75
CA PRO A 377 -28.70 -7.46 -7.65
C PRO A 377 -28.48 -6.92 -6.23
N ALA A 378 -28.04 -5.66 -6.10
CA ALA A 378 -27.88 -5.11 -4.76
C ALA A 378 -29.26 -4.94 -4.10
N PRO A 379 -29.42 -5.36 -2.83
CA PRO A 379 -30.68 -5.22 -2.12
C PRO A 379 -31.04 -3.73 -1.92
N PRO A 380 -32.34 -3.40 -1.87
CA PRO A 380 -32.79 -2.02 -1.66
C PRO A 380 -32.43 -1.52 -0.26
N VAL A 381 -32.28 -0.19 -0.13
CA VAL A 381 -32.12 0.46 1.16
C VAL A 381 -33.47 0.48 1.88
N VAL A 382 -33.52 -0.01 3.12
CA VAL A 382 -34.77 -0.13 3.91
C VAL A 382 -34.77 0.68 5.21
N GLN A 383 -33.60 1.17 5.64
CA GLN A 383 -33.45 1.99 6.85
C GLN A 383 -32.28 2.98 6.69
N ARG A 384 -32.38 4.16 7.31
CA ARG A 384 -31.33 5.17 7.36
C ARG A 384 -31.21 5.68 8.79
N LEU A 385 -29.99 5.69 9.33
CA LEU A 385 -29.72 6.07 10.71
C LEU A 385 -28.70 7.20 10.73
N TRP A 386 -28.96 8.20 11.57
CA TRP A 386 -28.01 9.23 11.93
C TRP A 386 -27.46 8.97 13.33
N PHE A 387 -26.15 9.03 13.47
CA PHE A 387 -25.45 8.90 14.74
C PHE A 387 -24.78 10.22 15.09
N ARG A 388 -24.97 10.70 16.32
CA ARG A 388 -24.11 11.77 16.86
C ARG A 388 -22.81 11.13 17.35
N ILE A 389 -21.69 11.61 16.83
CA ILE A 389 -20.37 11.02 17.03
C ILE A 389 -19.34 12.05 17.52
N GLY A 390 -18.27 11.52 18.13
CA GLY A 390 -17.13 12.27 18.62
C GLY A 390 -15.81 11.74 18.08
N LYS A 391 -14.83 12.65 17.97
CA LYS A 391 -13.43 12.38 17.67
C LYS A 391 -12.58 13.23 18.61
N THR A 392 -12.00 12.64 19.64
CA THR A 392 -11.30 13.34 20.73
C THR A 392 -9.94 12.73 21.01
N LYS A 393 -9.14 13.38 21.87
CA LYS A 393 -7.84 12.86 22.34
C LYS A 393 -6.91 12.50 21.18
N THR A 394 -6.29 11.32 21.21
CA THR A 394 -5.35 10.86 20.18
C THR A 394 -6.01 10.63 18.81
N ALA A 395 -7.33 10.42 18.74
CA ALA A 395 -8.03 10.30 17.46
C ALA A 395 -8.03 11.61 16.65
N ARG A 396 -7.71 12.76 17.27
CA ARG A 396 -7.53 14.04 16.56
C ARG A 396 -6.44 14.01 15.50
N PHE A 397 -5.45 13.14 15.63
CA PHE A 397 -4.37 12.96 14.67
C PHE A 397 -4.79 12.20 13.41
N LEU A 398 -5.96 11.55 13.43
CA LEU A 398 -6.53 10.96 12.22
C LEU A 398 -7.06 12.05 11.29
N SER A 399 -6.67 11.98 10.02
CA SER A 399 -7.33 12.73 8.95
C SER A 399 -8.79 12.27 8.79
N HIS A 400 -9.58 13.02 8.03
CA HIS A 400 -10.98 12.66 7.78
C HIS A 400 -11.13 11.28 7.12
N LEU A 401 -10.24 10.95 6.17
CA LEU A 401 -10.29 9.66 5.48
C LEU A 401 -9.93 8.49 6.41
N GLU A 402 -8.92 8.66 7.26
CA GLU A 402 -8.55 7.64 8.25
C GLU A 402 -9.66 7.44 9.30
N ALA A 403 -10.27 8.53 9.77
CA ALA A 403 -11.41 8.45 10.67
C ALA A 403 -12.61 7.72 10.02
N MET A 404 -12.90 8.00 8.75
CA MET A 404 -13.94 7.28 7.99
C MET A 404 -13.63 5.78 7.91
N THR A 405 -12.36 5.40 7.65
CA THR A 405 -11.93 4.00 7.67
C THR A 405 -12.13 3.36 9.05
N CYS A 406 -11.82 4.06 10.14
CA CYS A 406 -12.06 3.57 11.51
C CYS A 406 -13.56 3.33 11.79
N TRP A 407 -14.43 4.28 11.42
CA TRP A 407 -15.88 4.13 11.58
C TRP A 407 -16.43 2.94 10.79
N LEU A 408 -15.97 2.80 9.55
CA LEU A 408 -16.38 1.69 8.70
C LEU A 408 -15.91 0.33 9.27
N ARG A 409 -14.70 0.25 9.82
CA ARG A 409 -14.22 -0.95 10.53
C ARG A 409 -15.07 -1.27 11.75
N ALA A 410 -15.45 -0.27 12.55
CA ALA A 410 -16.33 -0.47 13.70
C ALA A 410 -17.69 -1.02 13.26
N LEU A 411 -18.33 -0.41 12.25
CA LEU A 411 -19.60 -0.86 11.68
C LEU A 411 -19.52 -2.30 11.14
N ARG A 412 -18.40 -2.69 10.55
CA ARG A 412 -18.18 -4.05 10.03
C ARG A 412 -17.97 -5.07 11.14
N ARG A 413 -17.26 -4.71 12.21
CA ARG A 413 -17.04 -5.57 13.38
C ARG A 413 -18.34 -5.89 14.14
N VAL A 414 -19.27 -4.94 14.18
CA VAL A 414 -20.64 -5.16 14.70
C VAL A 414 -21.60 -5.74 13.66
N GLN A 415 -21.09 -6.14 12.49
CA GLN A 415 -21.87 -6.73 11.39
C GLN A 415 -23.07 -5.90 10.95
N ALA A 416 -22.95 -4.56 10.96
CA ALA A 416 -24.00 -3.66 10.49
C ALA A 416 -24.33 -3.96 9.01
N PRO A 417 -25.61 -4.13 8.64
CA PRO A 417 -26.03 -4.49 7.28
C PRO A 417 -26.00 -3.27 6.34
N LEU A 418 -24.80 -2.72 6.10
CA LEU A 418 -24.59 -1.51 5.31
C LEU A 418 -25.06 -1.68 3.86
N ALA A 419 -25.70 -0.63 3.34
CA ALA A 419 -25.95 -0.47 1.93
C ALA A 419 -24.69 0.01 1.21
N TYR A 420 -24.55 -0.36 -0.06
CA TYR A 420 -23.43 0.03 -0.90
C TYR A 420 -23.93 0.72 -2.19
N SER A 421 -23.09 1.54 -2.80
CA SER A 421 -23.38 2.16 -4.10
C SER A 421 -23.36 1.12 -5.22
N GLN A 422 -23.99 1.44 -6.35
CA GLN A 422 -23.90 0.64 -7.57
C GLN A 422 -22.64 1.01 -8.37
N GLY A 423 -22.14 0.06 -9.17
CA GLY A 423 -21.01 0.26 -10.09
C GLY A 423 -19.79 -0.61 -9.78
N PHE A 424 -18.71 -0.39 -10.53
CA PHE A 424 -17.47 -1.20 -10.44
C PHE A 424 -16.73 -1.10 -9.09
N HIS A 425 -17.02 -0.06 -8.30
CA HIS A 425 -16.46 0.14 -6.97
C HIS A 425 -17.61 0.48 -6.02
N PRO A 426 -18.34 -0.54 -5.52
CA PRO A 426 -19.39 -0.31 -4.54
C PRO A 426 -18.76 0.25 -3.26
N HIS A 427 -19.08 1.49 -2.92
CA HIS A 427 -18.67 2.11 -1.66
C HIS A 427 -19.83 2.03 -0.67
N PRO A 428 -19.55 1.82 0.63
CA PRO A 428 -20.61 1.85 1.63
C PRO A 428 -21.29 3.23 1.61
N GLN A 429 -22.61 3.23 1.74
CA GLN A 429 -23.41 4.44 1.83
C GLN A 429 -23.30 5.01 3.26
N LEU A 430 -22.14 5.61 3.51
CA LEU A 430 -21.70 6.25 4.75
C LEU A 430 -21.33 7.71 4.42
N ALA A 431 -21.88 8.65 5.17
CA ALA A 431 -21.55 10.08 5.02
C ALA A 431 -21.39 10.75 6.39
N PHE A 432 -20.74 11.92 6.40
CA PHE A 432 -20.54 12.72 7.61
C PHE A 432 -21.09 14.13 7.41
N SER A 433 -21.44 14.81 8.50
CA SER A 433 -21.94 16.19 8.47
C SER A 433 -20.90 17.19 7.95
N ALA A 434 -19.64 17.05 8.35
CA ALA A 434 -18.55 17.85 7.83
C ALA A 434 -17.22 17.11 7.94
N ALA A 435 -16.30 17.39 7.01
CA ALA A 435 -14.92 16.92 7.14
C ALA A 435 -14.25 17.62 8.33
N LEU A 436 -13.80 16.83 9.31
CA LEU A 436 -13.08 17.33 10.48
C LEU A 436 -11.58 17.37 10.17
N PRO A 437 -10.92 18.55 10.25
CA PRO A 437 -9.48 18.65 10.00
C PRO A 437 -8.64 17.84 11.00
N MET A 438 -7.41 17.51 10.62
CA MET A 438 -6.43 16.93 11.55
C MET A 438 -6.14 17.94 12.68
N LEU A 439 -5.86 17.42 13.87
CA LEU A 439 -5.67 18.15 15.14
C LEU A 439 -6.94 18.79 15.72
N VAL A 440 -8.08 18.67 15.06
CA VAL A 440 -9.37 19.18 15.57
C VAL A 440 -10.14 18.04 16.23
N GLU A 441 -10.60 18.30 17.44
CA GLU A 441 -11.50 17.43 18.20
C GLU A 441 -12.96 17.81 17.96
N SER A 442 -13.88 16.88 18.19
CA SER A 442 -15.31 17.11 18.02
C SER A 442 -16.12 16.20 18.92
N VAL A 443 -17.25 16.71 19.42
CA VAL A 443 -18.26 15.95 20.17
C VAL A 443 -19.66 16.07 19.57
N ALA A 444 -19.77 16.69 18.39
CA ALA A 444 -21.04 17.11 17.79
C ALA A 444 -21.14 16.80 16.30
N ASP A 445 -20.26 15.94 15.79
CA ASP A 445 -20.38 15.51 14.40
C ASP A 445 -21.48 14.47 14.24
N PHE A 446 -21.93 14.30 13.00
CA PHE A 446 -22.92 13.29 12.68
C PHE A 446 -22.40 12.37 11.58
N MET A 447 -22.78 11.10 11.72
CA MET A 447 -22.54 10.04 10.75
C MET A 447 -23.87 9.52 10.25
N ASP A 448 -24.03 9.41 8.94
CA ASP A 448 -25.22 8.93 8.25
C ASP A 448 -24.91 7.59 7.60
N ILE A 449 -25.68 6.56 7.96
CA ILE A 449 -25.58 5.23 7.35
C ILE A 449 -26.92 4.80 6.77
N LYS A 450 -26.84 4.07 5.67
CA LYS A 450 -27.98 3.40 5.04
C LYS A 450 -27.83 1.89 5.15
N LEU A 451 -28.93 1.20 5.41
CA LEU A 451 -28.95 -0.24 5.69
C LEU A 451 -29.87 -0.99 4.74
N ILE A 452 -29.48 -2.23 4.40
CA ILE A 452 -30.24 -3.15 3.55
C ILE A 452 -31.16 -4.08 4.34
N ARG A 453 -31.02 -4.09 5.67
CA ARG A 453 -31.87 -4.81 6.61
C ARG A 453 -32.13 -3.90 7.81
N ARG A 454 -33.35 -3.92 8.32
CA ARG A 454 -33.70 -3.20 9.55
C ARG A 454 -32.95 -3.76 10.75
N VAL A 455 -32.46 -2.88 11.61
CA VAL A 455 -31.86 -3.19 12.90
C VAL A 455 -32.55 -2.37 13.99
N ILE A 456 -32.40 -2.80 15.25
CA ILE A 456 -32.83 -2.01 16.41
C ILE A 456 -31.78 -0.91 16.63
N PRO A 457 -32.10 0.39 16.46
CA PRO A 457 -31.10 1.45 16.49
C PRO A 457 -30.30 1.49 17.80
N GLN A 458 -30.98 1.32 18.94
CA GLN A 458 -30.34 1.36 20.26
C GLN A 458 -29.39 0.18 20.50
N GLN A 459 -29.69 -1.00 19.97
CA GLN A 459 -28.77 -2.13 20.05
C GLN A 459 -27.49 -1.85 19.24
N LEU A 460 -27.63 -1.37 18.00
CA LEU A 460 -26.48 -1.02 17.17
C LEU A 460 -25.63 0.10 17.78
N LEU A 461 -26.27 1.08 18.45
CA LEU A 461 -25.56 2.12 19.19
C LEU A 461 -24.68 1.53 20.29
N GLU A 462 -25.23 0.61 21.09
CA GLU A 462 -24.51 -0.02 22.20
C GLU A 462 -23.38 -0.94 21.70
N ASP A 463 -23.64 -1.75 20.66
CA ASP A 463 -22.64 -2.60 20.04
C ASP A 463 -21.45 -1.75 19.51
N LEU A 464 -21.74 -0.59 18.93
CA LEU A 464 -20.71 0.35 18.47
C LEU A 464 -19.91 0.92 19.64
N ARG A 465 -20.54 1.35 20.73
CA ARG A 465 -19.82 1.89 21.92
C ARG A 465 -18.78 0.92 22.46
N GLN A 466 -19.10 -0.38 22.49
CA GLN A 466 -18.18 -1.43 22.96
C GLN A 466 -17.05 -1.75 21.97
N THR A 467 -17.24 -1.35 20.71
CA THR A 467 -16.36 -1.68 19.59
C THR A 467 -15.40 -0.53 19.24
N LEU A 468 -15.73 0.71 19.57
CA LEU A 468 -14.93 1.86 19.13
C LEU A 468 -13.55 1.92 19.80
N PRO A 469 -12.50 2.32 19.05
CA PRO A 469 -11.20 2.59 19.64
C PRO A 469 -11.24 3.87 20.49
N ALA A 470 -10.30 4.00 21.43
CA ALA A 470 -10.18 5.19 22.27
C ALA A 470 -10.13 6.48 21.44
N GLY A 471 -10.96 7.46 21.84
CA GLY A 471 -11.06 8.76 21.16
C GLY A 471 -12.08 8.81 20.03
N LEU A 472 -12.76 7.70 19.68
CA LEU A 472 -13.98 7.74 18.88
C LEU A 472 -15.18 7.40 19.76
N ASP A 473 -16.20 8.26 19.73
CA ASP A 473 -17.36 8.14 20.60
C ASP A 473 -18.65 8.16 19.78
N VAL A 474 -19.65 7.39 20.20
CA VAL A 474 -21.00 7.46 19.64
C VAL A 474 -22.00 7.72 20.77
N PHE A 475 -22.74 8.80 20.63
CA PHE A 475 -23.55 9.34 21.71
C PHE A 475 -25.03 8.97 21.54
N GLU A 476 -25.58 9.23 20.36
CA GLU A 476 -27.01 9.09 20.07
C GLU A 476 -27.22 8.47 18.69
N VAL A 477 -28.39 7.88 18.49
CA VAL A 477 -28.84 7.34 17.20
C VAL A 477 -30.29 7.75 16.95
N THR A 478 -30.58 8.11 15.71
CA THR A 478 -31.92 8.51 15.27
C THR A 478 -32.23 7.87 13.92
N GLU A 479 -33.38 7.21 13.80
CA GLU A 479 -33.89 6.78 12.50
C GLU A 479 -34.51 7.96 11.75
N VAL A 480 -34.13 8.14 10.50
CA VAL A 480 -34.58 9.25 9.65
C VAL A 480 -35.19 8.74 8.36
N GLY A 481 -35.99 9.58 7.71
CA GLY A 481 -36.58 9.27 6.41
C GLY A 481 -35.51 8.94 5.35
N LEU A 482 -35.80 7.95 4.49
CA LEU A 482 -34.87 7.58 3.41
C LEU A 482 -34.58 8.73 2.43
N LYS A 483 -35.53 9.68 2.31
CA LYS A 483 -35.45 10.88 1.46
C LYS A 483 -35.04 12.16 2.21
N GLU A 484 -34.68 12.04 3.49
CA GLU A 484 -34.23 13.19 4.29
C GLU A 484 -33.03 13.90 3.66
N LYS A 485 -32.84 15.20 3.92
CA LYS A 485 -31.70 15.95 3.39
C LYS A 485 -30.36 15.31 3.80
N SER A 486 -29.27 15.59 3.06
CA SER A 486 -27.94 15.09 3.45
C SER A 486 -27.40 15.89 4.62
N LEU A 487 -26.67 15.25 5.55
CA LEU A 487 -26.09 15.95 6.71
C LEU A 487 -25.28 17.19 6.31
N MET A 488 -24.45 17.08 5.27
CA MET A 488 -23.64 18.21 4.77
C MET A 488 -24.49 19.40 4.32
N SER A 489 -25.66 19.16 3.73
CA SER A 489 -26.55 20.24 3.26
C SER A 489 -27.24 20.98 4.41
N LEU A 490 -27.30 20.35 5.59
CA LEU A 490 -27.91 20.94 6.77
C LEU A 490 -26.94 21.86 7.53
N VAL A 491 -25.62 21.70 7.37
CA VAL A 491 -24.64 22.49 8.12
C VAL A 491 -24.61 23.92 7.60
N GLN A 492 -25.00 24.88 8.44
CA GLN A 492 -24.94 26.33 8.19
C GLN A 492 -23.85 27.02 9.02
N GLY A 493 -23.43 26.42 10.12
CA GLY A 493 -22.39 26.95 10.98
C GLY A 493 -21.83 25.93 11.96
N VAL A 494 -20.78 26.32 12.66
CA VAL A 494 -20.09 25.47 13.62
C VAL A 494 -19.60 26.31 14.79
N GLU A 495 -19.83 25.82 16.00
CA GLU A 495 -19.31 26.41 17.24
C GLU A 495 -18.04 25.65 17.67
N TYR A 496 -16.97 26.39 17.91
CA TYR A 496 -15.70 25.89 18.38
C TYR A 496 -15.37 26.44 19.75
N THR A 497 -14.66 25.64 20.55
CA THR A 497 -13.84 26.11 21.66
C THR A 497 -12.39 25.98 21.27
N MET A 498 -11.63 27.05 21.45
CA MET A 498 -10.20 27.08 21.17
C MET A 498 -9.47 27.34 22.47
N HIS A 499 -8.68 26.37 22.93
CA HIS A 499 -7.85 26.48 24.13
C HIS A 499 -6.51 27.09 23.75
N LEU A 500 -6.15 28.17 24.44
CA LEU A 500 -5.02 29.03 24.11
C LEU A 500 -4.05 29.05 25.31
N PRO A 501 -3.31 27.95 25.54
CA PRO A 501 -2.38 27.89 26.66
C PRO A 501 -1.31 28.99 26.54
N GLY A 502 -0.98 29.64 27.66
CA GLY A 502 0.02 30.72 27.72
C GLY A 502 -0.53 32.13 27.51
N TRP A 503 -1.85 32.28 27.31
CA TRP A 503 -2.52 33.58 27.23
C TRP A 503 -3.14 33.98 28.56
N GLU A 504 -3.23 35.28 28.85
CA GLU A 504 -4.07 35.76 29.95
C GLU A 504 -5.50 36.08 29.48
N ARG A 505 -6.49 35.95 30.39
CA ARG A 505 -7.91 36.20 30.04
C ARG A 505 -8.16 37.63 29.59
N LEU A 506 -7.50 38.60 30.22
CA LEU A 506 -7.61 40.02 29.88
C LEU A 506 -7.04 40.29 28.48
N GLU A 507 -5.85 39.75 28.16
CA GLU A 507 -5.25 39.87 26.83
C GLU A 507 -6.14 39.25 25.73
N LEU A 508 -6.78 38.12 26.02
CA LEU A 508 -7.75 37.51 25.11
C LEU A 508 -8.97 38.40 24.91
N GLN A 509 -9.50 39.01 25.98
CA GLN A 509 -10.63 39.93 25.88
C GLN A 509 -10.31 41.11 24.95
N ASP A 510 -9.18 41.79 25.19
CA ASP A 510 -8.73 42.91 24.36
C ASP A 510 -8.57 42.49 22.89
N ARG A 511 -8.03 41.29 22.66
CA ARG A 511 -7.86 40.75 21.30
C ARG A 511 -9.20 40.44 20.62
N ILE A 512 -10.17 39.89 21.35
CA ILE A 512 -11.52 39.64 20.84
C ILE A 512 -12.17 40.96 20.41
N GLU A 513 -12.08 41.99 21.26
CA GLU A 513 -12.62 43.31 20.95
C GLU A 513 -11.96 43.92 19.71
N ALA A 514 -10.63 43.80 19.59
CA ALA A 514 -9.91 44.25 18.41
C ALA A 514 -10.33 43.51 17.12
N ILE A 515 -10.54 42.19 17.20
CA ILE A 515 -11.04 41.40 16.06
C ILE A 515 -12.44 41.87 15.68
N MET A 516 -13.35 41.98 16.65
CA MET A 516 -14.75 42.37 16.38
C MET A 516 -14.89 43.82 15.89
N ALA A 517 -13.97 44.71 16.26
CA ALA A 517 -13.95 46.10 15.80
C ALA A 517 -13.43 46.27 14.36
N GLN A 518 -12.65 45.30 13.85
CA GLN A 518 -12.06 45.38 12.53
C GLN A 518 -13.08 45.01 11.43
N LYS A 519 -13.12 45.78 10.35
CA LYS A 519 -14.11 45.60 9.27
C LYS A 519 -13.84 44.41 8.33
N GLN A 520 -12.59 43.99 8.21
CA GLN A 520 -12.15 42.93 7.27
C GLN A 520 -11.02 42.11 7.86
N HIS A 521 -11.07 40.79 7.65
CA HIS A 521 -10.05 39.85 8.10
C HIS A 521 -9.57 39.00 6.92
N ILE A 522 -8.49 39.41 6.29
CA ILE A 522 -7.96 38.74 5.10
C ILE A 522 -7.02 37.60 5.52
N VAL A 523 -7.30 36.40 5.02
CA VAL A 523 -6.45 35.21 5.16
C VAL A 523 -6.08 34.64 3.79
N GLN A 524 -4.89 34.04 3.69
CA GLN A 524 -4.44 33.36 2.49
C GLN A 524 -4.92 31.90 2.48
N ARG A 525 -5.77 31.55 1.51
CA ARG A 525 -6.27 30.19 1.33
C ARG A 525 -5.65 29.53 0.11
N THR A 526 -4.85 28.50 0.34
CA THR A 526 -4.32 27.64 -0.72
C THR A 526 -5.24 26.45 -0.99
N SER A 527 -5.49 26.18 -2.27
CA SER A 527 -6.32 25.07 -2.76
C SER A 527 -5.70 24.40 -3.98
N LYS A 528 -5.93 23.09 -4.16
CA LYS A 528 -5.47 22.37 -5.35
C LYS A 528 -6.33 22.73 -6.55
N VAL A 529 -5.69 22.98 -7.69
CA VAL A 529 -6.37 23.26 -8.96
C VAL A 529 -6.67 21.95 -9.69
N ARG A 530 -7.78 21.91 -10.45
CA ARG A 530 -8.26 20.72 -11.19
C ARG A 530 -7.25 20.10 -12.17
N ARG A 531 -6.23 20.85 -12.60
CA ARG A 531 -5.16 20.38 -13.53
C ARG A 531 -3.82 20.05 -12.84
N GLY A 532 -3.79 20.01 -11.51
CA GLY A 532 -2.54 19.96 -10.73
C GLY A 532 -1.97 21.36 -10.50
N GLY A 533 -1.28 21.54 -9.38
CA GLY A 533 -0.82 22.86 -8.91
C GLY A 533 -1.66 23.42 -7.75
N LEU A 534 -1.12 24.43 -7.09
CA LEU A 534 -1.72 25.13 -5.95
C LEU A 534 -2.12 26.55 -6.37
N LYS A 535 -3.32 26.97 -5.97
CA LYS A 535 -3.78 28.36 -6.11
C LYS A 535 -4.01 28.93 -4.71
N THR A 536 -3.35 30.03 -4.41
CA THR A 536 -3.59 30.82 -3.20
C THR A 536 -4.50 31.99 -3.56
N VAL A 537 -5.50 32.23 -2.73
CA VAL A 537 -6.42 33.36 -2.86
C VAL A 537 -6.58 34.05 -1.51
N ASP A 538 -6.66 35.37 -1.54
CA ASP A 538 -7.04 36.16 -0.38
C ASP A 538 -8.55 36.01 -0.14
N LEU A 539 -8.91 35.74 1.11
CA LEU A 539 -10.29 35.55 1.53
C LEU A 539 -10.57 36.38 2.77
N ASP A 540 -11.58 37.24 2.69
CA ASP A 540 -12.13 37.88 3.88
C ASP A 540 -13.02 36.91 4.65
N ILE A 541 -12.61 36.56 5.88
CA ILE A 541 -13.36 35.68 6.78
C ILE A 541 -14.23 36.44 7.78
N GLY A 542 -14.19 37.78 7.83
CA GLY A 542 -15.02 38.58 8.74
C GLY A 542 -16.51 38.25 8.65
N PRO A 543 -17.12 38.20 7.45
CA PRO A 543 -18.53 37.82 7.29
C PRO A 543 -18.87 36.40 7.76
N MET A 544 -17.88 35.54 8.00
CA MET A 544 -18.06 34.16 8.46
C MET A 544 -17.94 34.03 9.98
N ILE A 545 -17.54 35.08 10.69
CA ILE A 545 -17.45 35.10 12.15
C ILE A 545 -18.77 35.65 12.68
N SER A 546 -19.60 34.79 13.26
CA SER A 546 -20.90 35.19 13.81
C SER A 546 -20.79 35.71 15.23
N SER A 547 -19.93 35.12 16.06
CA SER A 547 -19.67 35.59 17.42
C SER A 547 -18.33 35.06 17.93
N ILE A 548 -17.74 35.81 18.86
CA ILE A 548 -16.56 35.43 19.62
C ILE A 548 -16.81 35.84 21.08
N SER A 549 -16.49 34.98 22.03
CA SER A 549 -16.55 35.29 23.46
C SER A 549 -15.51 34.52 24.25
N LEU A 550 -15.13 35.03 25.43
CA LEU A 550 -14.33 34.26 26.37
C LEU A 550 -15.11 33.04 26.86
N ALA A 551 -14.44 31.89 26.95
CA ALA A 551 -15.02 30.69 27.52
C ALA A 551 -14.91 30.72 29.04
N ASP A 552 -15.98 30.40 29.75
CA ASP A 552 -16.01 30.35 31.21
C ASP A 552 -15.45 29.01 31.75
N ILE A 553 -14.14 28.82 31.58
CA ILE A 553 -13.38 27.64 32.00
C ILE A 553 -12.04 28.06 32.60
N GLU A 554 -11.44 27.25 33.48
CA GLU A 554 -10.20 27.62 34.20
C GLU A 554 -9.05 28.02 33.27
N GLN A 555 -8.88 27.28 32.16
CA GLN A 555 -7.84 27.57 31.18
C GLN A 555 -8.28 28.65 30.19
N PRO A 556 -7.38 29.54 29.76
CA PRO A 556 -7.67 30.56 28.74
C PRO A 556 -8.20 29.92 27.44
N ALA A 557 -9.43 30.26 27.09
CA ALA A 557 -10.09 29.74 25.90
C ALA A 557 -11.17 30.69 25.41
N ILE A 558 -11.55 30.51 24.14
CA ILE A 558 -12.58 31.30 23.49
C ILE A 558 -13.64 30.40 22.86
N HIS A 559 -14.88 30.86 22.84
CA HIS A 559 -15.95 30.33 22.02
C HIS A 559 -16.05 31.14 20.74
N VAL A 560 -16.08 30.44 19.60
CA VAL A 560 -16.14 31.06 18.28
C VAL A 560 -17.21 30.35 17.46
N THR A 561 -18.15 31.14 16.93
CA THR A 561 -19.16 30.64 16.00
C THR A 561 -18.81 31.06 14.58
N LEU A 562 -18.53 30.08 13.72
CA LEU A 562 -18.25 30.30 12.30
C LEU A 562 -19.43 29.84 11.45
N ILE A 563 -19.94 30.71 10.59
CA ILE A 563 -21.10 30.44 9.71
C ILE A 563 -20.71 30.49 8.23
N ALA A 564 -21.54 29.89 7.38
CA ALA A 564 -21.42 30.03 5.94
C ALA A 564 -21.70 31.48 5.53
N ALA A 565 -20.79 32.09 4.77
CA ALA A 565 -21.05 33.38 4.14
C ALA A 565 -20.67 33.31 2.66
N ARG A 566 -21.56 33.77 1.77
CA ARG A 566 -21.36 33.77 0.31
C ARG A 566 -20.95 32.38 -0.23
N GLY A 567 -21.54 31.31 0.31
CA GLY A 567 -21.27 29.92 -0.08
C GLY A 567 -19.90 29.37 0.36
N LYS A 568 -19.20 30.05 1.27
CA LYS A 568 -17.90 29.63 1.81
C LYS A 568 -17.96 29.53 3.33
N PHE A 569 -17.18 28.62 3.89
CA PHE A 569 -16.90 28.51 5.32
C PHE A 569 -15.46 28.93 5.61
N ALA A 570 -15.24 29.58 6.75
CA ALA A 570 -13.91 29.77 7.32
C ALA A 570 -13.46 28.47 7.99
N LYS A 571 -12.19 28.12 7.83
CA LYS A 571 -11.58 26.98 8.55
C LYS A 571 -11.18 27.45 9.96
N PRO A 572 -11.24 26.59 10.98
CA PRO A 572 -10.80 26.96 12.34
C PRO A 572 -9.36 27.49 12.40
N ARG A 573 -8.46 26.91 11.60
CA ARG A 573 -7.05 27.35 11.52
C ARG A 573 -6.89 28.72 10.87
N GLU A 574 -7.78 29.10 9.95
CA GLU A 574 -7.76 30.44 9.35
C GLU A 574 -8.18 31.47 10.38
N PHE A 575 -9.18 31.17 11.22
CA PHE A 575 -9.52 32.03 12.36
C PHE A 575 -8.36 32.13 13.35
N ILE A 576 -7.69 31.02 13.68
CA ILE A 576 -6.53 31.05 14.59
C ILE A 576 -5.42 31.94 14.07
N SER A 577 -5.22 32.07 12.75
CA SER A 577 -4.21 33.00 12.22
C SER A 577 -4.50 34.49 12.52
N LEU A 578 -5.72 34.83 12.94
CA LEU A 578 -6.04 36.17 13.48
C LEU A 578 -5.59 36.35 14.93
N LEU A 579 -5.21 35.27 15.61
CA LEU A 579 -4.60 35.27 16.93
C LEU A 579 -3.09 35.00 16.72
N PRO A 580 -2.19 35.65 17.47
CA PRO A 580 -0.76 35.30 17.47
C PRO A 580 -0.53 34.02 18.29
N ALA A 581 -1.34 32.99 18.06
CA ALA A 581 -1.27 31.70 18.70
C ALA A 581 -0.78 30.65 17.69
N ASP A 582 0.08 29.75 18.13
CA ASP A 582 0.51 28.65 17.27
C ASP A 582 -0.65 27.66 17.08
N SER A 583 -1.04 27.46 15.82
CA SER A 583 -2.05 26.49 15.43
C SER A 583 -1.70 25.04 15.79
N ALA A 584 -0.43 24.74 16.05
CA ALA A 584 0.03 23.42 16.48
C ALA A 584 -0.18 23.17 17.98
N THR A 585 -0.17 24.21 18.81
CA THR A 585 -0.36 24.10 20.27
C THR A 585 -1.77 24.44 20.72
N THR A 586 -2.55 25.13 19.87
CA THR A 586 -3.95 25.47 20.12
C THR A 586 -4.84 24.23 19.97
N ALA A 587 -5.46 23.77 21.06
CA ALA A 587 -6.43 22.68 21.00
C ALA A 587 -7.80 23.23 20.55
N ILE A 588 -8.34 22.67 19.47
CA ILE A 588 -9.61 23.11 18.88
C ILE A 588 -10.64 22.00 19.07
N VAL A 589 -11.76 22.33 19.69
CA VAL A 589 -12.88 21.41 19.93
C VAL A 589 -14.15 21.94 19.27
N ARG A 590 -14.69 21.20 18.31
CA ARG A 590 -16.03 21.44 17.76
C ARG A 590 -17.08 21.00 18.78
N ARG A 591 -17.87 21.95 19.26
CA ARG A 591 -18.91 21.71 20.28
C ARG A 591 -20.30 21.55 19.72
N ARG A 592 -20.60 22.19 18.60
CA ARG A 592 -21.94 22.19 18.02
C ARG A 592 -21.90 22.43 16.51
N LEU A 593 -22.80 21.77 15.79
CA LEU A 593 -23.15 22.11 14.42
C LEU A 593 -24.46 22.93 14.43
N ILE A 594 -24.53 23.95 13.58
CA ILE A 594 -25.71 24.82 13.44
C ILE A 594 -26.42 24.43 12.15
N GLY A 595 -27.71 24.09 12.26
CA GLY A 595 -28.58 23.73 11.15
C GLY A 595 -29.32 24.93 10.53
N LEU A 596 -30.17 24.66 9.54
CA LEU A 596 -31.02 25.68 8.89
C LEU A 596 -31.98 26.38 9.88
N ASP A 597 -32.47 25.64 10.89
CA ASP A 597 -33.43 26.12 11.88
C ASP A 597 -32.75 26.47 13.23
N GLY A 598 -31.42 26.66 13.24
CA GLY A 598 -30.63 26.91 14.46
C GLY A 598 -30.31 25.67 15.29
N CYS A 599 -30.99 24.55 15.06
CA CYS A 599 -30.70 23.23 15.63
C CYS A 599 -30.22 22.27 14.53
N PHE A 600 -29.28 21.36 14.87
CA PHE A 600 -28.76 20.34 13.96
C PHE A 600 -29.16 18.95 14.46
N GLY A 601 -30.08 18.28 13.76
CA GLY A 601 -30.71 17.02 14.16
C GLY A 601 -32.23 17.05 13.98
N LEU A 602 -32.95 16.03 14.49
CA LEU A 602 -34.40 16.13 14.68
C LEU A 602 -34.64 16.97 15.96
N CYS A 603 -35.35 18.09 15.84
CA CYS A 603 -35.77 18.88 16.98
C CYS A 603 -36.71 18.03 17.86
N GLU A 604 -36.25 17.57 19.02
CA GLU A 604 -37.16 17.40 20.16
C GLU A 604 -37.36 18.79 20.76
N GLU A 605 -38.47 19.46 20.41
CA GLU A 605 -39.06 20.34 21.41
C GLU A 605 -39.42 19.47 22.61
N PRO A 606 -39.02 19.81 23.85
CA PRO A 606 -39.70 19.26 25.00
C PRO A 606 -41.14 19.76 24.88
N ARG A 607 -42.08 18.87 24.55
CA ARG A 607 -43.49 19.16 24.77
C ARG A 607 -43.65 19.38 26.27
N ASN A 608 -43.75 20.64 26.67
CA ASN A 608 -44.34 21.00 27.96
C ASN A 608 -45.82 20.59 27.91
N SER A 609 -46.12 19.35 28.31
CA SER A 609 -47.32 18.90 29.05
C SER A 609 -47.28 17.39 29.24
#